data_AF-X1SNX5-F1
#
_entry.id   AF-X1SNX5-F1
#
_cell.length_a   1.000
_cell.length_b   1.000
_cell.length_c   1.000
_cell.angle_alpha   90.00
_cell.angle_beta   90.00
_cell.angle_gamma   90.00
#
_symmetry.space_group_name_H-M   'P 1'
#
loop_
_entity.id
_entity.type
_entity.pdbx_description
1 polymer ?
#
loop_
_entity_poly.entity_id
_entity_poly.type
_entity_poly.pdbx_seq_one_letter_code
_entity_poly.pdbx_strand_id
1 'polypeptide(L)'
;MIDVLILDDVHEFAGKEKTQDIFFHIFNHLHQSGKQLILTSDKPPVELQGIEQRLLSRFKWGLNADLQSPDYETRMAILQKKAYIDGIELPEEVLEYIATHITNNIRELEGALISLLAQSTLNKKEITLDLARQMIDKLIKNTKREISIDYIQKIVCDYFNIPIDLVQSATRKREIVQARQVAMFFSKSLTKSSLATWI
;
A
#
# COMPACT_ATOMS: atom_id res chain seq x y z
N MET A 1 2.84 20.84 -29.76
CA MET A 1 3.77 21.39 -28.74
C MET A 1 3.28 20.88 -27.39
N ILE A 2 4.15 20.31 -26.54
CA ILE A 2 3.76 19.79 -25.22
C ILE A 2 4.05 20.88 -24.17
N ASP A 3 3.05 21.23 -23.37
CA ASP A 3 3.20 22.22 -22.29
C ASP A 3 3.36 21.57 -20.91
N VAL A 4 2.79 20.38 -20.74
CA VAL A 4 2.86 19.57 -19.51
C VAL A 4 3.08 18.11 -19.89
N LEU A 5 4.03 17.44 -19.22
CA LEU A 5 4.19 15.98 -19.24
C LEU A 5 3.94 15.45 -17.83
N ILE A 6 2.98 14.54 -17.71
CA ILE A 6 2.70 13.78 -16.49
C ILE A 6 3.14 12.34 -16.74
N LEU A 7 3.97 11.79 -15.86
CA LEU A 7 4.42 10.42 -15.93
C LEU A 7 4.17 9.72 -14.60
N ASP A 8 3.35 8.67 -14.64
CA ASP A 8 3.04 7.85 -13.47
C ASP A 8 4.10 6.76 -13.30
N ASP A 9 4.33 6.32 -12.07
CA ASP A 9 5.11 5.13 -11.72
C ASP A 9 6.54 5.07 -12.31
N VAL A 10 7.33 6.16 -12.16
CA VAL A 10 8.70 6.22 -12.71
C VAL A 10 9.63 5.11 -12.19
N HIS A 11 9.27 4.46 -11.09
CA HIS A 11 10.00 3.34 -10.51
C HIS A 11 10.01 2.12 -11.45
N GLU A 12 9.04 1.98 -12.36
CA GLU A 12 8.98 0.90 -13.35
C GLU A 12 10.07 0.98 -14.43
N PHE A 13 10.81 2.09 -14.50
CA PHE A 13 11.92 2.22 -15.44
C PHE A 13 13.16 1.44 -14.99
N ALA A 14 13.18 0.93 -13.75
CA ALA A 14 14.30 0.16 -13.20
C ALA A 14 14.72 -0.98 -14.14
N GLY A 15 16.00 -1.03 -14.50
CA GLY A 15 16.57 -2.05 -15.40
C GLY A 15 16.20 -1.88 -16.89
N LYS A 16 15.36 -0.92 -17.26
CA LYS A 16 15.01 -0.61 -18.67
C LYS A 16 15.92 0.48 -19.24
N GLU A 17 17.21 0.18 -19.40
CA GLU A 17 18.26 1.16 -19.78
C GLU A 17 17.90 2.02 -21.00
N LYS A 18 17.47 1.39 -22.11
CA LYS A 18 17.07 2.12 -23.32
C LYS A 18 15.90 3.09 -23.11
N THR A 19 14.95 2.72 -22.25
CA THR A 19 13.81 3.58 -21.91
C THR A 19 14.28 4.76 -21.07
N GLN A 20 15.19 4.51 -20.12
CA GLN A 20 15.81 5.55 -19.30
C GLN A 20 16.61 6.55 -20.15
N ASP A 21 17.39 6.08 -21.13
CA ASP A 21 18.12 6.91 -22.09
C ASP A 21 17.19 7.87 -22.86
N ILE A 22 16.14 7.32 -23.48
CA ILE A 22 15.19 8.10 -24.27
C ILE A 22 14.48 9.11 -23.38
N PHE A 23 14.03 8.69 -22.20
CA PHE A 23 13.37 9.56 -21.24
C PHE A 23 14.29 10.69 -20.76
N PHE A 24 15.59 10.42 -20.54
CA PHE A 24 16.56 11.45 -20.17
C PHE A 24 16.61 12.58 -21.22
N HIS A 25 16.61 12.25 -22.51
CA HIS A 25 16.60 13.25 -23.57
C HIS A 25 15.29 14.06 -23.60
N ILE A 26 14.15 13.38 -23.44
CA ILE A 26 12.82 14.03 -23.37
C ILE A 26 12.76 14.98 -22.17
N PHE A 27 13.18 14.52 -20.99
CA PHE A 27 13.22 15.32 -19.76
C PHE A 27 14.03 16.60 -19.97
N ASN A 28 15.25 16.48 -20.50
CA ASN A 28 16.11 17.64 -20.74
C ASN A 28 15.46 18.65 -21.68
N HIS A 29 14.93 18.17 -22.81
CA HIS A 29 14.33 19.05 -23.81
C HIS A 29 13.13 19.81 -23.25
N LEU A 30 12.24 19.12 -22.52
CA LEU A 30 11.07 19.73 -21.90
C LEU A 30 11.44 20.70 -20.78
N HIS A 31 12.37 20.31 -19.91
CA HIS A 31 12.85 21.16 -18.82
C HIS A 31 13.54 22.44 -19.34
N GLN A 32 14.41 22.33 -20.35
CA GLN A 32 15.08 23.48 -20.97
C GLN A 32 14.11 24.41 -21.70
N SER A 33 13.01 23.84 -22.22
CA SER A 33 11.96 24.60 -22.90
C SER A 33 10.92 25.20 -21.91
N GLY A 34 11.18 25.12 -20.59
CA GLY A 34 10.30 25.64 -19.56
C GLY A 34 8.94 24.94 -19.47
N LYS A 35 8.86 23.68 -19.90
CA LYS A 35 7.62 22.89 -19.86
C LYS A 35 7.47 22.21 -18.49
N GLN A 36 6.23 22.06 -18.03
CA GLN A 36 5.94 21.46 -16.73
C GLN A 36 6.16 19.94 -16.80
N LEU A 37 6.86 19.41 -15.80
CA LEU A 37 7.06 17.98 -15.61
C LEU A 37 6.45 17.59 -14.26
N ILE A 38 5.61 16.55 -14.26
CA ILE A 38 5.03 15.95 -13.06
C ILE A 38 5.32 14.47 -13.11
N LEU A 39 5.95 13.94 -12.06
CA LEU A 39 6.39 12.56 -11.96
C LEU A 39 5.86 12.00 -10.64
N THR A 40 5.39 10.76 -10.64
CA THR A 40 5.00 10.04 -9.43
C THR A 40 5.90 8.84 -9.22
N SER A 41 6.02 8.39 -7.96
CA SER A 41 6.77 7.19 -7.62
C SER A 41 6.29 6.63 -6.29
N ASP A 42 6.21 5.31 -6.18
CA ASP A 42 5.93 4.61 -4.93
C ASP A 42 7.07 4.73 -3.90
N LYS A 43 8.27 5.11 -4.35
CA LYS A 43 9.46 5.22 -3.51
C LYS A 43 10.16 6.55 -3.74
N PRO A 44 10.81 7.11 -2.71
CA PRO A 44 11.58 8.33 -2.90
C PRO A 44 12.73 8.09 -3.89
N PRO A 45 13.18 9.11 -4.64
CA PRO A 45 14.24 8.95 -5.64
C PRO A 45 15.52 8.30 -5.12
N VAL A 46 15.83 8.44 -3.83
CA VAL A 46 17.01 7.82 -3.20
C VAL A 46 16.91 6.29 -3.05
N GLU A 47 15.71 5.72 -3.06
CA GLU A 47 15.45 4.29 -2.90
C GLU A 47 15.18 3.56 -4.23
N LEU A 48 15.16 4.30 -5.34
CA LEU A 48 14.93 3.74 -6.69
C LEU A 48 16.16 2.99 -7.20
N GLN A 49 16.21 1.68 -6.93
CA GLN A 49 17.22 0.78 -7.45
C GLN A 49 17.04 0.54 -8.95
N GLY A 50 18.14 0.44 -9.71
CA GLY A 50 18.09 0.16 -11.15
C GLY A 50 17.74 1.37 -12.02
N ILE A 51 17.63 2.57 -11.44
CA ILE A 51 17.56 3.84 -12.17
C ILE A 51 18.95 4.47 -12.23
N GLU A 52 19.32 5.03 -13.38
CA GLU A 52 20.59 5.71 -13.59
C GLU A 52 20.75 6.94 -12.68
N GLN A 53 21.95 7.12 -12.14
CA GLN A 53 22.27 8.23 -11.23
C GLN A 53 21.97 9.62 -11.81
N ARG A 54 22.10 9.78 -13.13
CA ARG A 54 21.76 11.04 -13.80
C ARG A 54 20.26 11.33 -13.75
N LEU A 55 19.39 10.34 -13.91
CA LEU A 55 17.94 10.52 -13.78
C LEU A 55 17.55 10.81 -12.33
N LEU A 56 18.14 10.08 -11.36
CA LEU A 56 17.91 10.34 -9.94
C LEU A 56 18.28 11.77 -9.54
N SER A 57 19.37 12.29 -10.09
CA SER A 57 19.77 13.68 -9.86
C SER A 57 18.75 14.68 -10.40
N ARG A 58 18.09 14.37 -11.53
CA ARG A 58 17.04 15.22 -12.11
C ARG A 58 15.73 15.19 -11.35
N PHE A 59 15.35 14.03 -10.81
CA PHE A 59 14.17 13.92 -9.95
C PHE A 59 14.32 14.79 -8.69
N LYS A 60 15.55 15.02 -8.22
CA LYS A 60 15.86 15.91 -7.09
C LYS A 60 15.88 17.40 -7.43
N TRP A 61 15.86 17.79 -8.71
CA TRP A 61 15.87 19.21 -9.09
C TRP A 61 14.51 19.90 -8.88
N GLY A 62 13.43 19.11 -8.81
CA GLY A 62 12.08 19.61 -8.62
C GLY A 62 11.63 19.64 -7.16
N LEU A 63 10.39 20.09 -6.97
CA LEU A 63 9.67 19.93 -5.71
C LEU A 63 9.40 18.44 -5.48
N ASN A 64 9.93 17.90 -4.38
CA ASN A 64 9.56 16.57 -3.90
C ASN A 64 8.47 16.74 -2.84
N ALA A 65 7.27 16.27 -3.15
CA ALA A 65 6.13 16.26 -2.25
C ALA A 65 5.81 14.81 -1.90
N ASP A 66 5.87 14.50 -0.61
CA ASP A 66 5.60 13.17 -0.10
C ASP A 66 4.09 13.01 0.20
N LEU A 67 3.53 11.86 -0.19
CA LEU A 67 2.11 11.55 0.00
C LEU A 67 1.98 10.56 1.15
N GLN A 68 1.60 11.08 2.31
CA GLN A 68 1.37 10.28 3.51
C GLN A 68 -0.02 9.65 3.54
N SER A 69 -0.18 8.58 4.31
CA SER A 69 -1.51 8.00 4.56
C SER A 69 -2.42 9.04 5.23
N PRO A 70 -3.68 9.17 4.79
CA PRO A 70 -4.58 10.18 5.33
C PRO A 70 -4.95 9.86 6.78
N ASP A 71 -5.00 10.90 7.61
CA ASP A 71 -5.57 10.82 8.95
C ASP A 71 -7.10 10.65 8.91
N TYR A 72 -7.72 10.47 10.08
CA TYR A 72 -9.16 10.27 10.17
C TYR A 72 -9.96 11.43 9.55
N GLU A 73 -9.57 12.66 9.86
CA GLU A 73 -10.24 13.87 9.37
C GLU A 73 -10.17 13.95 7.83
N THR A 74 -9.00 13.66 7.26
CA THR A 74 -8.78 13.62 5.81
C THR A 74 -9.61 12.50 5.17
N ARG A 75 -9.68 11.30 5.78
CA ARG A 75 -10.53 10.20 5.28
C ARG A 75 -12.01 10.58 5.28
N MET A 76 -12.49 11.23 6.34
CA MET A 76 -13.86 11.75 6.40
C MET A 76 -14.13 12.78 5.32
N ALA A 77 -13.22 13.74 5.13
CA ALA A 77 -13.34 14.75 4.08
C ALA A 77 -13.36 14.13 2.67
N ILE A 78 -12.54 13.10 2.42
CA ILE A 78 -12.55 12.35 1.15
C ILE A 78 -13.91 11.69 0.92
N LEU A 79 -14.43 10.96 1.91
CA LEU A 79 -15.71 10.27 1.83
C LEU A 79 -16.88 11.25 1.61
N GLN A 80 -16.94 12.32 2.39
CA GLN A 80 -17.97 13.35 2.27
C GLN A 80 -17.93 14.02 0.90
N LYS A 81 -16.73 14.38 0.43
CA LYS A 81 -16.55 14.99 -0.90
C LYS A 81 -16.98 14.04 -2.02
N LYS A 82 -16.67 12.75 -1.90
CA LYS A 82 -17.08 11.73 -2.88
C LYS A 82 -18.60 11.57 -2.92
N ALA A 83 -19.23 11.41 -1.75
CA ALA A 83 -20.68 11.32 -1.62
C ALA A 83 -21.39 12.55 -2.22
N TYR A 84 -20.84 13.75 -1.94
CA TYR A 84 -21.35 15.00 -2.51
C TYR A 84 -21.24 15.06 -4.03
N ILE A 85 -20.07 14.70 -4.61
CA ILE A 85 -19.84 14.69 -6.06
C ILE A 85 -20.80 13.72 -6.75
N ASP A 86 -21.04 12.56 -6.15
CA ASP A 86 -21.93 11.54 -6.69
C ASP A 86 -23.42 11.86 -6.43
N GLY A 87 -23.72 12.93 -5.69
CA GLY A 87 -25.08 13.40 -5.40
C GLY A 87 -25.84 12.51 -4.42
N ILE A 88 -25.13 11.89 -3.49
CA ILE A 88 -25.67 10.85 -2.60
C ILE A 88 -25.69 11.36 -1.16
N GLU A 89 -26.87 11.30 -0.55
CA GLU A 89 -27.01 11.52 0.88
C GLU A 89 -26.75 10.21 1.64
N LEU A 90 -25.75 10.23 2.51
CA LEU A 90 -25.36 9.12 3.36
C LEU A 90 -25.49 9.52 4.82
N PRO A 91 -25.99 8.64 5.70
CA PRO A 91 -25.92 8.88 7.13
C PRO A 91 -24.46 9.07 7.58
N GLU A 92 -24.21 10.08 8.43
CA GLU A 92 -22.86 10.38 8.91
C GLU A 92 -22.21 9.18 9.62
N GLU A 93 -22.99 8.45 10.43
CA GLU A 93 -22.57 7.23 11.12
C GLU A 93 -22.00 6.16 10.16
N VAL A 94 -22.49 6.10 8.92
CA VAL A 94 -21.98 5.18 7.90
C VAL A 94 -20.60 5.62 7.42
N LEU A 95 -20.42 6.93 7.18
CA LEU A 95 -19.13 7.49 6.76
C LEU A 95 -18.08 7.32 7.87
N GLU A 96 -18.44 7.63 9.11
CA GLU A 96 -17.59 7.43 10.28
C GLU A 96 -17.18 5.97 10.43
N TYR A 97 -18.13 5.05 10.26
CA TYR A 97 -17.86 3.62 10.32
C TYR A 97 -16.84 3.20 9.25
N ILE A 98 -16.99 3.66 8.01
CA ILE A 98 -16.03 3.39 6.93
C ILE A 98 -14.65 3.97 7.25
N ALA A 99 -14.58 5.26 7.64
CA ALA A 99 -13.33 5.95 7.94
C ALA A 99 -12.56 5.38 9.14
N THR A 100 -13.27 4.80 10.10
CA THR A 100 -12.68 4.18 11.29
C THR A 100 -12.12 2.79 10.98
N HIS A 101 -12.78 2.02 10.11
CA HIS A 101 -12.40 0.62 9.84
C HIS A 101 -11.43 0.46 8.67
N ILE A 102 -11.34 1.45 7.77
CA ILE A 102 -10.42 1.44 6.62
C ILE A 102 -9.40 2.56 6.79
N THR A 103 -8.23 2.21 7.31
CA THR A 103 -7.21 3.20 7.72
C THR A 103 -6.02 3.31 6.77
N ASN A 104 -5.73 2.26 5.99
CA ASN A 104 -4.40 2.14 5.35
C ASN A 104 -4.38 2.48 3.86
N ASN A 105 -5.54 2.51 3.18
CA ASN A 105 -5.58 2.60 1.73
C ASN A 105 -6.80 3.40 1.25
N ILE A 106 -6.56 4.55 0.61
CA ILE A 106 -7.62 5.40 0.04
C ILE A 106 -8.43 4.66 -1.02
N ARG A 107 -7.80 3.78 -1.82
CA ARG A 107 -8.52 2.99 -2.83
C ARG A 107 -9.51 2.02 -2.18
N GLU A 108 -9.15 1.43 -1.03
CA GLU A 108 -10.07 0.58 -0.27
C GLU A 108 -11.20 1.41 0.35
N LEU A 109 -10.89 2.61 0.85
CA LEU A 109 -11.85 3.55 1.42
C LEU A 109 -12.92 3.91 0.39
N GLU A 110 -12.50 4.34 -0.80
CA GLU A 110 -13.39 4.66 -1.91
C GLU A 110 -14.09 3.41 -2.45
N GLY A 111 -13.39 2.28 -2.56
CA GLY A 111 -13.95 1.02 -3.02
C GLY A 111 -15.06 0.50 -2.12
N ALA A 112 -14.91 0.64 -0.80
CA ALA A 112 -15.95 0.29 0.17
C ALA A 112 -17.19 1.17 0.02
N LEU A 113 -16.99 2.49 -0.14
CA LEU A 113 -18.08 3.41 -0.41
C LEU A 113 -18.82 3.03 -1.70
N ILE A 114 -18.12 2.90 -2.82
CA ILE A 114 -18.71 2.50 -4.12
C ILE A 114 -19.45 1.17 -4.01
N SER A 115 -18.88 0.18 -3.30
CA SER A 115 -19.51 -1.13 -3.12
C SER A 115 -20.79 -1.04 -2.30
N LEU A 116 -20.81 -0.21 -1.26
CA LEU A 116 -21.99 0.04 -0.44
C LEU A 116 -23.11 0.67 -1.28
N LEU A 117 -22.78 1.67 -2.09
CA LEU A 117 -23.70 2.34 -3.01
C LEU A 117 -24.27 1.37 -4.05
N ALA A 118 -23.41 0.56 -4.67
CA ALA A 118 -23.82 -0.46 -5.63
C ALA A 118 -24.78 -1.48 -5.00
N GLN A 119 -24.49 -1.94 -3.78
CA GLN A 119 -25.33 -2.90 -3.06
C GLN A 119 -26.70 -2.31 -2.70
N SER A 120 -26.74 -1.06 -2.27
CA SER A 120 -27.98 -0.33 -1.99
C SER A 120 -28.82 -0.18 -3.27
N THR A 121 -28.20 0.26 -4.36
CA THR A 121 -28.85 0.49 -5.65
C THR A 121 -29.40 -0.81 -6.25
N LEU A 122 -28.60 -1.88 -6.29
CA LEU A 122 -29.00 -3.16 -6.89
C LEU A 122 -30.11 -3.86 -6.10
N ASN A 123 -30.09 -3.78 -4.78
CA ASN A 123 -31.10 -4.43 -3.93
C ASN A 123 -32.26 -3.52 -3.53
N LYS A 124 -32.25 -2.25 -3.98
CA LYS A 124 -33.19 -1.21 -3.56
C LYS A 124 -33.33 -1.14 -2.05
N LYS A 125 -32.21 -1.24 -1.34
CA LYS A 125 -32.15 -1.14 0.13
C LYS A 125 -31.59 0.21 0.51
N GLU A 126 -32.15 0.81 1.55
CA GLU A 126 -31.57 2.01 2.14
C GLU A 126 -30.16 1.72 2.69
N ILE A 127 -29.32 2.75 2.69
CA ILE A 127 -27.97 2.66 3.22
C ILE A 127 -28.05 2.84 4.72
N THR A 128 -27.85 1.73 5.44
CA THR A 128 -27.85 1.71 6.91
C THR A 128 -26.49 1.29 7.44
N LEU A 129 -26.22 1.60 8.71
CA LEU A 129 -25.01 1.17 9.40
C LEU A 129 -24.83 -0.34 9.38
N ASP A 130 -25.92 -1.12 9.47
CA ASP A 130 -25.85 -2.58 9.41
C ASP A 130 -25.44 -3.10 8.02
N LEU A 131 -25.91 -2.45 6.95
CA LEU A 131 -25.47 -2.79 5.59
C LEU A 131 -23.98 -2.48 5.41
N ALA A 132 -23.52 -1.33 5.92
CA ALA A 132 -22.11 -0.94 5.90
C ALA A 132 -21.24 -1.94 6.68
N ARG A 133 -21.66 -2.35 7.89
CA ARG A 133 -21.00 -3.40 8.69
C ARG A 133 -20.85 -4.70 7.92
N GLN A 134 -21.93 -5.21 7.35
CA GLN A 134 -21.91 -6.47 6.60
C GLN A 134 -20.97 -6.42 5.39
N MET A 135 -20.91 -5.29 4.69
CA MET A 135 -20.04 -5.10 3.52
C MET A 135 -18.58 -4.96 3.91
N ILE A 136 -18.29 -4.12 4.90
CA ILE A 136 -16.92 -3.88 5.37
C ILE A 136 -16.34 -5.12 6.03
N ASP A 137 -17.13 -5.89 6.79
CA ASP A 137 -16.66 -7.16 7.35
C ASP A 137 -16.26 -8.17 6.27
N LYS A 138 -16.94 -8.19 5.13
CA LYS A 138 -16.56 -9.05 3.99
C LYS A 138 -15.26 -8.57 3.35
N LEU A 139 -15.12 -7.26 3.16
CA LEU A 139 -13.89 -6.63 2.67
C LEU A 139 -12.72 -6.95 3.61
N ILE A 140 -12.84 -6.63 4.90
CA ILE A 140 -11.81 -6.87 5.91
C ILE A 140 -11.52 -8.36 6.11
N LYS A 141 -12.49 -9.26 6.02
CA LYS A 141 -12.23 -10.71 6.07
C LYS A 141 -11.44 -11.20 4.87
N ASN A 142 -11.60 -10.58 3.71
CA ASN A 142 -10.72 -10.85 2.57
C ASN A 142 -9.35 -10.18 2.72
N THR A 143 -9.23 -9.11 3.51
CA THR A 143 -7.96 -8.41 3.80
C THR A 143 -7.23 -8.94 5.06
N LYS A 144 -7.86 -9.75 5.91
CA LYS A 144 -7.25 -10.42 7.09
C LYS A 144 -6.79 -11.83 6.68
N ARG A 145 -5.51 -12.19 6.63
CA ARG A 145 -4.32 -11.68 7.32
C ARG A 145 -3.19 -11.56 6.31
N GLU A 146 -2.55 -10.41 6.19
CA GLU A 146 -1.12 -10.45 5.87
C GLU A 146 -0.46 -11.29 6.95
N ILE A 147 0.07 -12.43 6.55
CA ILE A 147 0.72 -13.36 7.46
C ILE A 147 1.98 -12.64 7.93
N SER A 148 2.04 -12.19 9.18
CA SER A 148 3.23 -11.56 9.74
C SER A 148 4.25 -12.61 10.19
N ILE A 149 5.53 -12.23 10.25
CA ILE A 149 6.60 -13.10 10.77
C ILE A 149 6.28 -13.54 12.20
N ASP A 150 5.84 -12.61 13.06
CA ASP A 150 5.47 -12.90 14.45
C ASP A 150 4.32 -13.91 14.54
N TYR A 151 3.34 -13.81 13.64
CA TYR A 151 2.23 -14.74 13.58
C TYR A 151 2.71 -16.15 13.18
N ILE A 152 3.61 -16.25 12.20
CA ILE A 152 4.23 -17.53 11.81
C ILE A 152 5.04 -18.10 12.96
N GLN A 153 5.88 -17.29 13.61
CA GLN A 153 6.69 -17.71 14.74
C GLN A 153 5.83 -18.30 15.85
N LYS A 154 4.76 -17.61 16.23
CA LYS A 154 3.83 -18.09 17.26
C LYS A 154 3.22 -19.45 16.89
N ILE A 155 2.70 -19.60 15.68
CA ILE A 155 2.07 -20.85 15.24
C ILE A 155 3.08 -22.01 15.20
N VAL A 156 4.29 -21.76 14.73
CA VAL A 156 5.35 -22.79 14.70
C VAL A 156 5.80 -23.13 16.13
N CYS A 157 5.97 -22.15 17.01
CA CYS A 157 6.28 -22.35 18.42
C CYS A 157 5.22 -23.20 19.13
N ASP A 158 3.94 -22.88 18.92
CA ASP A 158 2.81 -23.62 19.49
C ASP A 158 2.79 -25.08 18.98
N TYR A 159 3.08 -25.30 17.69
CA TYR A 159 3.12 -26.65 17.10
C TYR A 159 4.25 -27.52 17.66
N PHE A 160 5.45 -26.95 17.83
CA PHE A 160 6.60 -27.65 18.38
C PHE A 160 6.63 -27.64 19.92
N ASN A 161 5.68 -26.97 20.56
CA ASN A 161 5.63 -26.72 22.01
C ASN A 161 6.94 -26.09 22.55
N ILE A 162 7.44 -25.09 21.83
CA ILE A 162 8.68 -24.36 22.15
C ILE A 162 8.34 -22.91 22.51
N PRO A 163 8.83 -22.38 23.64
CA PRO A 163 8.75 -20.97 23.96
C PRO A 163 9.38 -20.06 22.88
N ILE A 164 8.73 -18.95 22.55
CA ILE A 164 9.14 -18.06 21.46
C ILE A 164 10.52 -17.42 21.67
N ASP A 165 10.89 -17.17 22.93
CA ASP A 165 12.19 -16.65 23.37
C ASP A 165 13.33 -17.62 23.02
N LEU A 166 13.08 -18.93 23.06
CA LEU A 166 14.07 -19.93 22.69
C LEU A 166 14.35 -19.94 21.18
N VAL A 167 13.35 -19.66 20.36
CA VAL A 167 13.51 -19.59 18.91
C VAL A 167 14.37 -18.38 18.51
N GLN A 168 14.37 -17.29 19.30
CA GLN A 168 15.24 -16.12 19.10
C GLN A 168 16.64 -16.28 19.72
N SER A 169 16.85 -17.27 20.59
CA SER A 169 18.14 -17.48 21.28
C SER A 169 19.23 -18.10 20.39
N ALA A 170 20.51 -17.91 20.73
CA ALA A 170 21.66 -18.50 20.01
C ALA A 170 21.83 -20.04 20.20
N THR A 171 20.84 -20.72 20.77
CA THR A 171 20.92 -22.16 21.06
C THR A 171 21.04 -23.02 19.80
N ARG A 172 21.81 -24.10 19.90
CA ARG A 172 22.04 -25.08 18.82
C ARG A 172 21.29 -26.40 19.04
N LYS A 173 20.36 -26.46 20.00
CA LYS A 173 19.53 -27.65 20.21
C LYS A 173 18.74 -27.97 18.94
N ARG A 174 18.82 -29.22 18.50
CA ARG A 174 18.28 -29.68 17.22
C ARG A 174 16.80 -29.32 17.01
N GLU A 175 15.98 -29.51 18.04
CA GLU A 175 14.54 -29.25 18.02
C GLU A 175 14.22 -27.76 17.82
N ILE A 176 14.98 -26.88 18.48
CA ILE A 176 14.81 -25.43 18.38
C ILE A 176 15.29 -24.91 17.02
N VAL A 177 16.42 -25.44 16.53
CA VAL A 177 16.94 -25.12 15.20
C VAL A 177 15.94 -25.53 14.11
N GLN A 178 15.31 -26.70 14.26
CA GLN A 178 14.30 -27.18 13.31
C GLN A 178 13.06 -26.28 13.30
N ALA A 179 12.52 -25.91 14.46
CA ALA A 179 11.40 -24.97 14.55
C ALA A 179 11.73 -23.61 13.93
N ARG A 180 12.95 -23.09 14.16
CA ARG A 180 13.43 -21.84 13.54
C ARG A 180 13.50 -21.93 12.02
N GLN A 181 14.05 -23.02 11.48
CA GLN A 181 14.13 -23.22 10.02
C GLN A 181 12.76 -23.30 9.37
N VAL A 182 11.80 -23.99 10.00
CA VAL A 182 10.41 -24.09 9.53
C VAL A 182 9.74 -22.71 9.54
N ALA A 183 9.92 -21.94 10.62
CA ALA A 183 9.38 -20.59 10.71
C ALA A 183 10.02 -19.62 9.70
N MET A 184 11.33 -19.72 9.43
CA MET A 184 12.00 -18.96 8.37
C MET A 184 11.48 -19.35 6.99
N PHE A 185 11.29 -20.65 6.72
CA PHE A 185 10.76 -21.14 5.45
C PHE A 185 9.36 -20.60 5.19
N PHE A 186 8.46 -20.68 6.16
CA PHE A 186 7.12 -20.11 6.04
C PHE A 186 7.17 -18.59 5.94
N SER A 187 8.04 -17.90 6.68
CA SER A 187 8.20 -16.45 6.58
C SER A 187 8.61 -16.01 5.18
N LYS A 188 9.53 -16.75 4.55
CA LYS A 188 9.96 -16.50 3.18
C LYS A 188 8.88 -16.82 2.14
N SER A 189 8.03 -17.80 2.42
CA SER A 189 7.05 -18.32 1.46
C SER A 189 5.69 -17.61 1.53
N LEU A 190 5.33 -17.11 2.71
CA LEU A 190 4.01 -16.54 3.01
C LEU A 190 4.05 -15.03 3.26
N THR A 191 5.24 -14.41 3.30
CA THR A 191 5.40 -12.97 3.51
C THR A 191 6.30 -12.36 2.44
N LYS A 192 6.14 -11.06 2.16
CA LYS A 192 7.03 -10.30 1.26
C LYS A 192 8.34 -9.86 1.93
N SER A 193 8.58 -10.26 3.18
CA SER A 193 9.74 -9.84 3.98
C SER A 193 11.01 -10.59 3.55
N SER A 194 12.12 -9.87 3.44
CA SER A 194 13.42 -10.48 3.15
C SER A 194 14.00 -11.19 4.39
N LEU A 195 14.91 -12.15 4.16
CA LEU A 195 15.55 -12.98 5.20
C LEU A 195 16.28 -12.17 6.28
N ALA A 196 16.56 -10.88 6.03
CA ALA A 196 17.24 -9.98 6.95
C ALA A 196 16.39 -9.58 8.17
N THR A 197 15.07 -9.74 8.10
CA THR A 197 14.14 -9.35 9.19
C THR A 197 14.11 -10.36 10.35
N TRP A 198 14.87 -11.45 10.24
CA TRP A 198 14.92 -12.56 11.19
C TRP A 198 16.19 -12.59 12.08
N ILE A 199 17.14 -11.67 11.85
CA ILE A 199 18.40 -11.56 12.61
C ILE A 199 18.27 -10.51 13.70
#